data_AF-A0A969IKS9-F1
#
_entry.id   AF-A0A969IKS9-F1
#
_cell.length_a   1.000
_cell.length_b   1.000
_cell.length_c   1.000
_cell.angle_alpha   90.00
_cell.angle_beta   90.00
_cell.angle_gamma   90.00
#
_symmetry.space_group_name_H-M   'P 1'
#
loop_
_entity.id
_entity.type
_entity.pdbx_description
1 polymer ?
#
loop_
_entity_poly.entity_id
_entity_poly.type
_entity_poly.pdbx_seq_one_letter_code
_entity_poly.pdbx_strand_id
1 'polypeptide(L)'
;MLHEIIPARWRHRLMYAGMGLLVSWHTLAMVVAPSPDSDVTDAARTLLNPYLTLFRLDNGWGFFAPTVGRGSQFRYVVEDAAGKKHTFIPAEKLNRFHPTSIWVRDRYIAVMEKPRAYAAAAAAALCRDHADLSPVTITLLELKQKDFFPVHRLEGKQPLDPEFVNVNIIRTAPCSAK
;
A
#
# COMPACT_ATOMS: atom_id res chain seq x y z
N MET A 1 -16.36 -20.25 50.17
CA MET A 1 -15.81 -21.61 50.13
C MET A 1 -15.75 -22.07 48.66
N LEU A 2 -14.82 -21.53 47.87
CA LEU A 2 -14.58 -21.86 46.45
C LEU A 2 -13.16 -21.42 46.06
N HIS A 3 -12.18 -21.73 46.90
CA HIS A 3 -10.76 -21.51 46.62
C HIS A 3 -10.01 -22.78 46.94
N GLU A 4 -9.90 -23.65 45.93
CA GLU A 4 -8.79 -24.56 45.64
C GLU A 4 -9.28 -25.67 44.71
N ILE A 5 -9.40 -25.38 43.40
CA ILE A 5 -9.78 -26.41 42.42
C ILE A 5 -8.59 -26.82 41.54
N ILE A 6 -7.42 -26.18 41.65
CA ILE A 6 -6.28 -26.48 40.77
C ILE A 6 -4.99 -26.67 41.58
N PRO A 7 -4.45 -27.90 41.68
CA PRO A 7 -3.17 -28.15 42.34
C PRO A 7 -2.05 -27.30 41.73
N ALA A 8 -1.08 -26.84 42.53
CA ALA A 8 -0.03 -25.90 42.09
C ALA A 8 0.74 -26.36 40.83
N ARG A 9 0.90 -27.69 40.65
CA ARG A 9 1.51 -28.30 39.46
C ARG A 9 0.68 -28.13 38.18
N TRP A 10 -0.64 -28.16 38.30
CA TRP A 10 -1.57 -27.93 37.19
C TRP A 10 -1.67 -26.45 36.81
N ARG A 11 -1.54 -25.54 37.79
CA ARG A 11 -1.50 -24.09 37.52
C ARG A 11 -0.36 -23.74 36.57
N HIS A 12 0.84 -24.27 36.79
CA HIS A 12 1.97 -24.05 35.89
C HIS A 12 1.72 -24.59 34.49
N ARG A 13 1.21 -25.82 34.37
CA ARG A 13 0.90 -26.43 33.07
C ARG A 13 -0.16 -25.67 32.29
N LEU A 14 -1.23 -25.22 32.96
CA LEU A 14 -2.28 -24.41 32.36
C LEU A 14 -1.75 -23.03 31.95
N MET A 15 -0.88 -22.41 32.75
CA MET A 15 -0.23 -21.16 32.39
C MET A 15 0.64 -21.31 31.15
N TYR A 16 1.49 -22.34 31.08
CA TYR A 16 2.30 -22.63 29.89
C TYR A 16 1.44 -22.92 28.66
N ALA A 17 0.37 -23.70 28.81
CA ALA A 17 -0.57 -23.96 27.72
C ALA A 17 -1.26 -22.67 27.25
N GLY A 18 -1.69 -21.81 28.17
CA GLY A 18 -2.29 -20.52 27.86
C GLY A 18 -1.32 -19.56 27.17
N MET A 19 -0.08 -19.47 27.64
CA MET A 19 0.97 -18.69 26.98
C MET A 19 1.28 -19.22 25.59
N GLY A 20 1.39 -20.55 25.44
CA GLY A 20 1.61 -21.18 24.14
C GLY A 20 0.48 -20.88 23.16
N LEU A 21 -0.77 -21.02 23.60
CA LEU A 21 -1.94 -20.69 22.79
C LEU A 21 -1.94 -19.21 22.38
N LEU A 22 -1.62 -18.30 23.31
CA LEU A 22 -1.54 -16.86 23.02
C LEU A 22 -0.44 -16.56 21.99
N VAL A 23 0.74 -17.16 22.13
CA VAL A 23 1.84 -17.00 21.16
C VAL A 23 1.42 -17.54 19.80
N SER A 24 0.87 -18.75 19.73
CA SER A 24 0.39 -19.33 18.46
C SER A 24 -0.70 -18.49 17.81
N TRP A 25 -1.65 -17.98 18.60
CA TRP A 25 -2.71 -17.09 18.13
C TRP A 25 -2.15 -15.78 17.58
N HIS A 26 -1.20 -15.17 18.30
CA HIS A 26 -0.54 -13.95 17.86
C HIS A 26 0.29 -14.18 16.59
N THR A 27 1.04 -15.28 16.50
CA THR A 27 1.79 -15.65 15.30
C THR A 27 0.85 -15.85 14.10
N LEU A 28 -0.29 -16.53 14.28
CA LEU A 28 -1.29 -16.68 13.23
C LEU A 28 -1.83 -15.32 12.78
N ALA A 29 -2.16 -14.43 13.73
CA ALA A 29 -2.60 -13.07 13.44
C ALA A 29 -1.56 -12.29 12.60
N MET A 30 -0.28 -12.40 12.95
CA MET A 30 0.83 -11.74 12.23
C MET A 30 1.03 -12.28 10.79
N VAL A 31 0.64 -13.53 10.53
CA VAL A 31 0.71 -14.13 9.18
C VAL A 31 -0.53 -13.76 8.35
N VAL A 32 -1.72 -13.79 8.96
CA VAL A 32 -3.00 -13.55 8.27
C VAL A 32 -3.19 -12.07 7.94
N ALA A 33 -2.82 -11.16 8.86
CA ALA A 33 -2.98 -9.72 8.66
C ALA A 33 -2.41 -9.22 7.32
N PRO A 34 -1.14 -9.51 6.98
CA PRO A 34 -0.52 -9.05 5.72
C PRO A 34 -0.81 -9.94 4.51
N SER A 35 -1.58 -11.03 4.67
CA SER A 35 -1.81 -12.00 3.59
C SER A 35 -2.68 -11.39 2.48
N PRO A 36 -2.44 -11.71 1.20
CA PRO A 36 -3.33 -11.27 0.11
C PRO A 36 -4.74 -11.83 0.28
N ASP A 37 -5.69 -11.18 -0.39
CA ASP A 37 -7.10 -11.57 -0.37
C ASP A 37 -7.28 -12.92 -1.09
N SER A 38 -7.96 -13.84 -0.41
CA SER A 38 -8.31 -15.18 -0.87
C SER A 38 -9.41 -15.72 0.03
N ASP A 39 -10.20 -16.68 -0.45
CA ASP A 39 -11.29 -17.27 0.34
C ASP A 39 -10.81 -17.81 1.71
N VAL A 40 -9.59 -18.34 1.77
CA VAL A 40 -8.98 -18.86 3.00
C VAL A 40 -8.58 -17.74 3.96
N THR A 41 -7.98 -16.66 3.45
CA THR A 41 -7.54 -15.53 4.27
C THR A 41 -8.71 -14.71 4.77
N ASP A 42 -9.79 -14.60 3.99
CA ASP A 42 -11.02 -13.91 4.39
C ASP A 42 -11.77 -14.66 5.50
N ALA A 43 -11.84 -15.99 5.41
CA ALA A 43 -12.39 -16.82 6.49
C ALA A 43 -11.56 -16.68 7.78
N ALA A 44 -10.23 -16.71 7.68
CA ALA A 44 -9.34 -16.53 8.83
C ALA A 44 -9.45 -15.11 9.44
N ARG A 45 -9.54 -14.07 8.61
CA ARG A 45 -9.74 -12.68 9.03
C ARG A 45 -11.06 -12.49 9.77
N THR A 46 -12.12 -13.18 9.35
CA THR A 46 -13.41 -13.11 10.05
C THR A 46 -13.28 -13.50 11.53
N LEU A 47 -12.47 -14.53 11.82
CA LEU A 47 -12.20 -14.98 13.18
C LEU A 47 -11.20 -14.07 13.93
N LEU A 48 -10.18 -13.57 13.23
CA LEU A 48 -9.07 -12.81 13.83
C LEU A 48 -9.34 -11.31 13.94
N ASN A 49 -10.31 -10.76 13.21
CA ASN A 49 -10.56 -9.32 13.12
C ASN A 49 -10.68 -8.62 14.47
N PRO A 50 -11.46 -9.12 15.46
CA PRO A 50 -11.54 -8.46 16.76
C PRO A 50 -10.17 -8.31 17.44
N TYR A 51 -9.32 -9.34 17.32
CA TYR A 51 -7.96 -9.34 17.84
C TYR A 51 -7.04 -8.39 17.05
N LEU A 52 -7.12 -8.43 15.72
CA LEU A 52 -6.34 -7.56 14.83
C LEU A 52 -6.68 -6.09 15.05
N THR A 53 -7.96 -5.75 15.20
CA THR A 53 -8.42 -4.39 15.51
C THR A 53 -7.96 -3.95 16.90
N LEU A 54 -8.10 -4.81 17.91
CA LEU A 54 -7.73 -4.49 19.30
C LEU A 54 -6.24 -4.13 19.41
N PHE A 55 -5.37 -4.88 18.74
CA PHE A 55 -3.92 -4.67 18.76
C PHE A 55 -3.42 -3.77 17.60
N ARG A 56 -4.31 -3.22 16.77
CA ARG A 56 -3.97 -2.44 15.57
C ARG A 56 -2.98 -3.14 14.64
N LEU A 57 -3.11 -4.46 14.54
CA LEU A 57 -2.37 -5.33 13.62
C LEU A 57 -3.03 -5.40 12.25
N ASP A 58 -4.27 -4.93 12.13
CA ASP A 58 -4.91 -4.60 10.83
C ASP A 58 -4.36 -3.27 10.31
N ASN A 59 -3.06 -3.26 10.06
CA ASN A 59 -2.41 -2.20 9.34
C ASN A 59 -2.05 -2.78 7.97
N GLY A 60 -2.34 -2.06 6.88
CA GLY A 60 -1.98 -2.48 5.51
C GLY A 60 -0.47 -2.61 5.27
N TRP A 61 0.32 -2.65 6.33
CA TRP A 61 1.75 -2.82 6.38
C TRP A 61 2.10 -4.29 6.26
N GLY A 62 2.01 -4.80 5.03
CA GLY A 62 2.68 -6.03 4.66
C GLY A 62 4.20 -5.87 4.76
N PHE A 63 4.78 -5.96 5.96
CA PHE A 63 6.22 -5.84 6.21
C PHE A 63 7.04 -6.86 5.38
N PHE A 64 6.39 -7.96 4.96
CA PHE A 64 6.95 -9.02 4.12
C PHE A 64 6.12 -9.33 2.86
N ALA A 65 5.02 -8.61 2.61
CA ALA A 65 4.30 -8.75 1.37
C ALA A 65 4.76 -7.59 0.46
N PRO A 66 5.58 -7.85 -0.58
CA PRO A 66 5.59 -6.95 -1.73
C PRO A 66 4.21 -7.10 -2.37
N THR A 67 3.19 -6.47 -1.77
CA THR A 67 1.76 -6.49 -2.13
C THR A 67 1.44 -7.49 -3.23
N VAL A 68 1.00 -8.69 -2.83
CA VAL A 68 0.48 -9.74 -3.74
C VAL A 68 -0.96 -9.42 -4.19
N GLY A 69 -1.41 -8.18 -4.01
CA GLY A 69 -2.53 -7.61 -4.73
C GLY A 69 -2.06 -6.96 -6.03
N ARG A 70 -2.98 -6.71 -6.98
CA ARG A 70 -2.70 -5.93 -8.19
C ARG A 70 -2.08 -4.58 -7.79
N GLY A 71 -0.78 -4.40 -8.02
CA GLY A 71 -0.06 -3.21 -7.58
C GLY A 71 -0.66 -1.93 -8.20
N SER A 72 -0.73 -0.84 -7.43
CA SER A 72 -1.02 0.49 -7.98
C SER A 72 0.24 1.35 -7.95
N GLN A 73 0.49 2.09 -9.02
CA GLN A 73 1.62 3.02 -9.11
C GLN A 73 1.10 4.42 -9.44
N PHE A 74 1.52 5.39 -8.63
CA PHE A 74 1.29 6.79 -8.92
C PHE A 74 2.26 7.29 -10.00
N ARG A 75 1.73 7.94 -11.02
CA ARG A 75 2.51 8.69 -12.02
C ARG A 75 1.90 10.07 -12.21
N TYR A 76 2.67 10.99 -12.76
CA TYR A 76 2.10 12.23 -13.27
C TYR A 76 2.77 12.66 -14.56
N VAL A 77 2.03 13.40 -15.37
CA VAL A 77 2.49 13.98 -16.63
C VAL A 77 2.44 15.49 -16.48
N VAL A 78 3.56 16.13 -16.78
CA VAL A 78 3.67 17.58 -16.89
C VAL A 78 3.62 17.92 -18.37
N GLU A 79 2.66 18.74 -18.78
CA GLU A 79 2.64 19.33 -20.12
C GLU A 79 3.23 20.74 -20.02
N ASP A 80 4.32 20.99 -20.73
CA ASP A 80 4.96 22.31 -20.77
C ASP A 80 4.27 23.27 -21.74
N ALA A 81 4.67 24.54 -21.72
CA ALA A 81 4.15 25.58 -22.60
C ALA A 81 4.41 25.32 -24.09
N ALA A 82 5.36 24.46 -24.45
CA ALA A 82 5.62 24.03 -25.82
C ALA A 82 4.77 22.82 -26.24
N GLY A 83 3.88 22.33 -25.36
CA GLY A 83 3.03 21.15 -25.59
C GLY A 83 3.77 19.81 -25.44
N LYS A 84 5.01 19.81 -24.96
CA LYS A 84 5.78 18.59 -24.71
C LYS A 84 5.39 18.00 -23.35
N LYS A 85 5.18 16.68 -23.35
CA LYS A 85 4.76 15.91 -22.19
C LYS A 85 5.95 15.23 -21.53
N HIS A 86 6.09 15.43 -20.23
CA HIS A 86 7.13 14.83 -19.40
C HIS A 86 6.47 13.92 -18.37
N THR A 87 6.73 12.62 -18.46
CA THR A 87 6.17 11.63 -17.54
C THR A 87 7.12 11.40 -16.38
N PHE A 88 6.61 11.47 -15.15
CA PHE A 88 7.36 11.26 -13.94
C PHE A 88 6.80 10.09 -13.13
N ILE A 89 7.73 9.30 -12.58
CA ILE A 89 7.43 8.11 -11.79
C ILE A 89 8.11 8.30 -10.42
N PRO A 90 7.41 8.87 -9.41
CA PRO A 90 8.03 9.17 -8.11
C PRO A 90 8.64 7.96 -7.44
N ALA A 91 8.03 6.78 -7.62
CA ALA A 91 8.51 5.51 -7.08
C ALA A 91 9.94 5.17 -7.54
N GLU A 92 10.36 5.57 -8.74
CA GLU A 92 11.72 5.29 -9.25
C GLU A 92 12.78 6.18 -8.60
N LYS A 93 12.39 7.39 -8.19
CA LYS A 93 13.30 8.34 -7.53
C LYS A 93 13.40 8.15 -6.01
N LEU A 94 12.54 7.30 -5.44
CA LEU A 94 12.49 7.04 -4.01
C LEU A 94 13.55 6.02 -3.60
N ASN A 95 14.58 6.46 -2.90
CA ASN A 95 15.46 5.53 -2.19
C ASN A 95 14.69 4.89 -1.02
N ARG A 96 14.38 3.59 -1.13
CA ARG A 96 13.63 2.83 -0.11
C ARG A 96 14.27 2.82 1.28
N PHE A 97 15.58 3.09 1.36
CA PHE A 97 16.33 3.13 2.62
C PHE A 97 16.38 4.53 3.21
N HIS A 98 15.90 5.54 2.49
CA HIS A 98 15.80 6.89 3.02
C HIS A 98 14.67 6.95 4.07
N PRO A 99 14.92 7.52 5.26
CA PRO A 99 13.95 7.54 6.35
C PRO A 99 12.65 8.26 6.00
N THR A 100 12.67 9.18 5.03
CA THR A 100 11.47 9.89 4.59
C THR A 100 10.70 9.20 3.46
N SER A 101 11.22 8.12 2.89
CA SER A 101 10.61 7.44 1.74
C SER A 101 9.18 6.98 2.01
N ILE A 102 8.90 6.61 3.26
CA ILE A 102 7.58 6.15 3.70
C ILE A 102 6.55 7.27 3.65
N TRP A 103 6.90 8.45 4.15
CA TRP A 103 6.02 9.62 4.15
C TRP A 103 5.75 10.12 2.73
N VAL A 104 6.75 10.07 1.86
CA VAL A 104 6.59 10.45 0.46
C VAL A 104 5.66 9.45 -0.26
N ARG A 105 5.85 8.14 -0.02
CA ARG A 105 4.97 7.10 -0.55
C ARG A 105 3.53 7.30 -0.07
N ASP A 106 3.34 7.47 1.24
CA ASP A 106 2.01 7.61 1.86
C ASP A 106 1.29 8.86 1.36
N ARG A 107 2.02 9.95 1.07
CA ARG A 107 1.45 11.14 0.41
C ARG A 107 0.85 10.80 -0.95
N TYR A 108 1.53 10.01 -1.79
CA TYR A 108 0.99 9.64 -3.10
C TYR A 108 -0.15 8.62 -3.00
N ILE A 109 -0.10 7.70 -2.03
CA ILE A 109 -1.22 6.81 -1.72
C ILE A 109 -2.46 7.62 -1.34
N ALA A 110 -2.31 8.63 -0.47
CA ALA A 110 -3.42 9.50 -0.08
C ALA A 110 -4.05 10.24 -1.28
N VAL A 111 -3.24 10.65 -2.27
CA VAL A 111 -3.75 11.24 -3.51
C VAL A 111 -4.57 10.25 -4.34
N MET A 112 -4.15 8.99 -4.42
CA MET A 112 -4.87 7.93 -5.15
C MET A 112 -6.16 7.52 -4.43
N GLU A 113 -6.13 7.35 -3.12
CA GLU A 113 -7.28 6.89 -2.33
C GLU A 113 -8.34 7.98 -2.10
N LYS A 114 -7.91 9.23 -1.91
CA LYS A 114 -8.78 10.37 -1.58
C LYS A 114 -8.53 11.54 -2.54
N PRO A 115 -8.75 11.36 -3.85
CA PRO A 115 -8.38 12.35 -4.86
C PRO A 115 -9.16 13.66 -4.71
N ARG A 116 -10.42 13.59 -4.25
CA ARG A 116 -11.23 14.79 -3.98
C ARG A 116 -10.59 15.71 -2.93
N ALA A 117 -9.91 15.14 -1.94
CA ALA A 117 -9.28 15.90 -0.86
C ALA A 117 -7.88 16.40 -1.24
N TYR A 118 -7.08 15.56 -1.93
CA TYR A 118 -5.64 15.82 -2.06
C TYR A 118 -5.13 16.11 -3.46
N ALA A 119 -5.85 15.72 -4.53
CA ALA A 119 -5.32 15.80 -5.89
C ALA A 119 -5.05 17.24 -6.35
N ALA A 120 -5.90 18.20 -5.98
CA ALA A 120 -5.72 19.60 -6.35
C ALA A 120 -4.47 20.21 -5.69
N ALA A 121 -4.31 19.99 -4.37
CA ALA A 121 -3.15 20.46 -3.64
C ALA A 121 -1.85 19.79 -4.12
N ALA A 122 -1.89 18.50 -4.43
CA ALA A 122 -0.77 17.77 -5.00
C ALA A 122 -0.36 18.32 -6.37
N ALA A 123 -1.32 18.54 -7.28
CA ALA A 123 -1.03 19.12 -8.59
C ALA A 123 -0.44 20.54 -8.47
N ALA A 124 -0.98 21.39 -7.59
CA ALA A 124 -0.45 22.73 -7.35
C ALA A 124 0.98 22.71 -6.78
N ALA A 125 1.32 21.73 -5.95
CA ALA A 125 2.69 21.54 -5.48
C ALA A 125 3.61 21.13 -6.64
N LEU A 126 3.18 20.17 -7.46
CA LEU A 126 3.95 19.72 -8.63
C LEU A 126 4.15 20.83 -9.66
N CYS A 127 3.19 21.73 -9.86
CA CYS A 127 3.37 22.93 -10.70
C CYS A 127 4.53 23.80 -10.20
N ARG A 128 4.72 23.90 -8.88
CA ARG A 128 5.84 24.67 -8.29
C ARG A 128 7.16 23.90 -8.37
N ASP A 129 7.12 22.60 -8.12
CA ASP A 129 8.31 21.74 -8.13
C ASP A 129 8.93 21.64 -9.53
N HIS A 130 8.12 21.77 -10.59
CA HIS A 130 8.54 21.75 -12.00
C HIS A 130 8.44 23.12 -12.68
N ALA A 131 8.58 24.22 -11.92
CA ALA A 131 8.46 25.57 -12.48
C ALA A 131 9.47 25.84 -13.62
N ASP A 132 10.62 25.15 -13.62
CA ASP A 132 11.64 25.17 -14.67
C ASP A 132 11.12 24.67 -16.02
N LEU A 133 10.11 23.79 -16.02
CA LEU A 133 9.47 23.29 -17.23
C LEU A 133 8.38 24.22 -17.77
N SER A 134 8.08 25.34 -17.12
CA SER A 134 6.94 26.22 -17.47
C SER A 134 5.64 25.41 -17.69
N PRO A 135 5.18 24.68 -16.65
CA PRO A 135 4.10 23.72 -16.81
C PRO A 135 2.77 24.45 -17.06
N VAL A 136 1.99 23.94 -18.01
CA VAL A 136 0.63 24.42 -18.31
C VAL A 136 -0.40 23.49 -17.66
N THR A 137 -0.17 22.18 -17.68
CA THR A 137 -1.04 21.22 -17.00
C THR A 137 -0.26 20.14 -16.28
N ILE A 138 -0.84 19.67 -15.16
CA ILE A 138 -0.41 18.47 -14.46
C ILE A 138 -1.55 17.45 -14.55
N THR A 139 -1.26 16.29 -15.10
CA THR A 139 -2.18 15.14 -15.10
C THR A 139 -1.66 14.08 -14.14
N LEU A 140 -2.43 13.80 -13.08
CA LEU A 140 -2.16 12.77 -12.09
C LEU A 140 -2.78 11.46 -12.55
N LEU A 141 -2.01 10.38 -12.48
CA LEU A 141 -2.36 9.06 -12.98
C LEU A 141 -2.16 8.00 -11.89
N GLU A 142 -3.09 7.06 -11.84
CA GLU A 142 -2.94 5.80 -11.13
C GLU A 142 -2.84 4.68 -12.17
N LEU A 143 -1.73 3.95 -12.16
CA LEU A 143 -1.61 2.73 -12.95
C LEU A 143 -1.99 1.56 -12.07
N LYS A 144 -3.09 0.89 -12.39
CA LYS A 144 -3.49 -0.36 -11.73
C LYS A 144 -3.00 -1.53 -12.56
N GLN A 145 -2.19 -2.39 -11.94
CA GLN A 145 -1.74 -3.61 -12.56
C GLN A 145 -2.94 -4.52 -12.87
N LYS A 146 -2.92 -5.15 -14.05
CA LYS A 146 -3.79 -6.26 -14.43
C LYS A 146 -3.14 -7.57 -13.98
N ASP A 147 -3.73 -8.68 -14.40
CA ASP A 147 -3.17 -9.99 -14.12
C ASP A 147 -1.82 -10.15 -14.83
N PHE A 148 -0.79 -10.49 -14.06
CA PHE A 148 0.56 -10.73 -14.54
C PHE A 148 1.03 -12.08 -14.02
N PHE A 149 1.27 -13.03 -14.93
CA PHE A 149 1.61 -14.41 -14.59
C PHE A 149 3.12 -14.65 -14.72
N PRO A 150 3.65 -15.69 -14.04
CA PRO A 150 5.06 -16.07 -14.16
C PRO A 150 5.53 -16.31 -15.60
N VAL A 151 4.66 -16.83 -16.48
CA VAL A 151 4.97 -17.06 -17.90
C VAL A 151 5.34 -15.77 -18.63
N HIS A 152 4.68 -14.64 -18.33
CA HIS A 152 5.01 -13.35 -18.94
C HIS A 152 6.44 -12.90 -18.57
N ARG A 153 6.89 -13.22 -17.36
CA ARG A 153 8.27 -12.93 -16.94
C ARG A 153 9.28 -13.79 -17.69
N LEU A 154 8.95 -15.06 -17.96
CA LEU A 154 9.80 -15.94 -18.77
C LEU A 154 9.91 -15.44 -20.23
N GLU A 155 8.87 -14.75 -20.71
CA GLU A 155 8.87 -14.06 -22.01
C GLU A 155 9.60 -12.70 -21.99
N GLY A 156 10.20 -12.31 -20.85
CA GLY A 156 10.94 -11.06 -20.70
C GLY A 156 10.06 -9.83 -20.46
N LYS A 157 8.76 -9.99 -20.23
CA LYS A 157 7.82 -8.90 -19.97
C LYS A 157 7.88 -8.43 -18.52
N GLN A 158 7.43 -7.20 -18.28
CA GLN A 158 7.39 -6.57 -16.97
C GLN A 158 5.94 -6.29 -16.51
N PRO A 159 5.67 -6.36 -15.19
CA PRO A 159 4.32 -6.11 -14.65
C PRO A 159 3.74 -4.73 -14.96
N LEU A 160 4.60 -3.75 -15.26
CA LEU A 160 4.21 -2.36 -15.55
C LEU A 160 4.24 -2.03 -17.05
N ASP A 161 4.41 -3.03 -17.91
CA ASP A 161 4.28 -2.82 -19.35
C ASP A 161 2.84 -2.39 -19.69
N PRO A 162 2.62 -1.56 -20.72
CA PRO A 162 1.32 -0.98 -21.05
C PRO A 162 0.18 -1.99 -21.18
N GLU A 163 0.48 -3.21 -21.64
CA GLU A 163 -0.50 -4.29 -21.79
C GLU A 163 -1.01 -4.83 -20.44
N PHE A 164 -0.20 -4.76 -19.38
CA PHE A 164 -0.53 -5.24 -18.03
C PHE A 164 -0.96 -4.14 -17.07
N VAL A 165 -1.29 -2.95 -17.55
CA VAL A 165 -1.76 -1.86 -16.69
C VAL A 165 -3.04 -1.23 -17.23
N ASN A 166 -3.88 -0.76 -16.31
CA ASN A 166 -4.97 0.17 -16.57
C ASN A 166 -4.53 1.56 -16.09
N VAL A 167 -4.60 2.55 -16.97
CA VAL A 167 -4.26 3.94 -16.63
C VAL A 167 -5.55 4.67 -16.24
N ASN A 168 -5.66 5.02 -14.96
CA ASN A 168 -6.76 5.83 -14.45
C ASN A 168 -6.29 7.28 -14.30
N ILE A 169 -6.98 8.21 -14.95
CA ILE A 169 -6.73 9.64 -14.74
C ILE A 169 -7.38 10.04 -13.42
N ILE A 170 -6.54 10.37 -12.44
CA ILE A 170 -7.00 10.83 -11.11
C ILE A 170 -7.53 12.26 -11.23
N ARG A 171 -6.75 13.13 -11.86
CA ARG A 171 -7.08 14.55 -12.07
C ARG A 171 -6.16 15.17 -13.10
N THR A 172 -6.71 16.03 -13.95
CA THR A 172 -5.93 17.02 -14.71
C THR A 172 -6.20 18.40 -14.11
N ALA A 173 -5.13 19.14 -13.80
CA ALA A 173 -5.23 20.47 -13.23
C ALA A 173 -4.34 21.45 -14.01
N PRO A 174 -4.85 22.65 -14.33
CA PRO A 174 -4.02 23.69 -14.91
C PRO A 174 -3.03 24.21 -13.88
N CYS A 175 -1.83 24.55 -14.33
CA CYS A 175 -0.91 25.39 -13.58
C CYS A 175 -1.21 26.85 -13.93
N SER A 176 -1.37 27.69 -12.91
CA SER A 176 -1.42 29.13 -13.14
C SER A 176 -0.05 29.58 -13.63
N ALA A 177 0.00 30.20 -14.81
CA ALA A 177 1.17 30.94 -15.24
C ALA A 177 1.50 31.98 -14.17
N LYS A 178 2.75 31.97 -13.68
CA LYS A 178 3.27 33.09 -12.91
C LYS A 178 3.66 34.22 -13.84
#